data_AF-A0A2X0I708-F1
#
_entry.id   AF-A0A2X0I708-F1
#
_cell.length_a   1.000
_cell.length_b   1.000
_cell.length_c   1.000
_cell.angle_alpha   90.00
_cell.angle_beta   90.00
_cell.angle_gamma   90.00
#
_symmetry.space_group_name_H-M   'P 1'
#
loop_
_entity.id
_entity.type
_entity.pdbx_description
1 polymer ?
#
loop_
_entity_poly.entity_id
_entity_poly.type
_entity_poly.pdbx_seq_one_letter_code
_entity_poly.pdbx_strand_id
1 'polypeptide(L)'
;MKRGPMPSIVRSAAKIGAASLMALSAVALSSGSAQANTYPYDGADPASTYCGGTTSTPYSSTLTWGDGSYAGTVYLRYNSGCRTVWAKIVLASPQDACGNASAGMACAEAVVHRNDDGAEMSCYVPQGATSCYTAMLNDANMSSHAEGFLDTAYGTRYAQTSDY
;
A
#
# COMPACT_ATOMS: atom_id res chain seq x y z
N MET A 1 -85.79 45.81 1.21
CA MET A 1 -84.97 44.95 2.10
C MET A 1 -83.72 44.50 1.33
N LYS A 2 -82.55 44.65 1.98
CA LYS A 2 -81.19 44.17 1.66
C LYS A 2 -80.60 44.39 0.25
N ARG A 3 -79.72 45.41 0.16
CA ARG A 3 -78.60 45.51 -0.79
C ARG A 3 -77.33 44.99 -0.12
N GLY A 4 -76.45 44.36 -0.89
CA GLY A 4 -75.06 44.13 -0.52
C GLY A 4 -74.26 43.61 -1.72
N PRO A 5 -73.41 44.44 -2.36
CA PRO A 5 -72.39 43.99 -3.30
C PRO A 5 -71.06 43.73 -2.56
N MET A 6 -70.36 42.68 -2.94
CA MET A 6 -68.97 42.42 -2.50
C MET A 6 -67.98 42.93 -3.56
N PRO A 7 -67.02 43.79 -3.19
CA PRO A 7 -65.90 44.13 -4.06
C PRO A 7 -64.69 43.22 -3.86
N SER A 8 -63.98 43.05 -4.98
CA SER A 8 -62.63 42.49 -5.13
C SER A 8 -61.55 43.50 -4.75
N ILE A 9 -60.32 43.01 -4.48
CA ILE A 9 -58.95 43.61 -4.64
C ILE A 9 -58.07 43.21 -3.42
N VAL A 10 -57.16 42.22 -3.49
CA VAL A 10 -55.75 42.22 -4.01
C VAL A 10 -54.69 42.30 -2.88
N ARG A 11 -53.67 41.43 -3.03
CA ARG A 11 -52.23 41.52 -2.68
C ARG A 11 -51.65 41.17 -1.29
N SER A 12 -50.57 40.36 -1.44
CA SER A 12 -49.28 40.37 -0.74
C SER A 12 -49.16 39.54 0.55
N ALA A 13 -48.40 38.44 0.52
CA ALA A 13 -46.93 38.32 0.73
C ALA A 13 -46.58 38.32 2.23
N ALA A 14 -45.66 37.53 2.79
CA ALA A 14 -44.74 36.52 2.30
C ALA A 14 -44.48 35.54 3.47
N LYS A 15 -44.06 34.32 3.12
CA LYS A 15 -43.46 33.35 4.04
C LYS A 15 -42.08 33.87 4.48
N ILE A 16 -41.66 33.57 5.71
CA ILE A 16 -40.34 33.02 6.11
C ILE A 16 -40.41 32.90 7.65
N GLY A 17 -40.75 31.69 8.11
CA GLY A 17 -40.55 31.31 9.51
C GLY A 17 -39.09 30.90 9.68
N ALA A 18 -38.34 31.65 10.48
CA ALA A 18 -37.03 31.26 10.93
C ALA A 18 -37.19 30.23 12.04
N ALA A 19 -36.98 28.94 11.71
CA ALA A 19 -36.77 27.89 12.69
C ALA A 19 -35.45 27.21 12.34
N SER A 20 -34.40 27.60 13.08
CA SER A 20 -33.04 27.08 12.97
C SER A 20 -33.03 25.59 13.33
N LEU A 21 -33.02 24.74 12.31
CA LEU A 21 -32.79 23.30 12.46
C LEU A 21 -31.30 23.07 12.75
N MET A 22 -31.03 22.57 13.95
CA MET A 22 -29.74 22.00 14.32
C MET A 22 -29.42 20.85 13.36
N ALA A 23 -28.23 20.88 12.76
CA ALA A 23 -27.57 19.70 12.26
C ALA A 23 -26.12 19.75 12.76
N LEU A 24 -25.89 19.22 13.97
CA LEU A 24 -24.57 18.73 14.33
C LEU A 24 -24.29 17.53 13.43
N SER A 25 -23.57 17.75 12.34
CA SER A 25 -22.94 16.67 11.61
C SER A 25 -21.86 16.07 12.50
N ALA A 26 -22.23 15.03 13.26
CA ALA A 26 -21.26 14.11 13.82
C ALA A 26 -20.53 13.48 12.62
N VAL A 27 -19.34 14.00 12.32
CA VAL A 27 -18.39 13.31 11.48
C VAL A 27 -18.03 12.06 12.28
N ALA A 28 -18.68 10.95 11.96
CA ALA A 28 -18.15 9.64 12.29
C ALA A 28 -16.83 9.53 11.54
N LEU A 29 -15.75 9.96 12.19
CA LEU A 29 -14.42 9.47 11.88
C LEU A 29 -14.57 7.96 11.96
N SER A 30 -14.55 7.32 10.80
CA SER A 30 -14.32 5.89 10.68
C SER A 30 -13.02 5.62 11.43
N SER A 31 -13.17 5.23 12.69
CA SER A 31 -12.17 4.47 13.41
C SER A 31 -11.95 3.22 12.56
N GLY A 32 -10.99 3.31 11.64
CA GLY A 32 -10.28 2.13 11.16
C GLY A 32 -9.92 1.39 12.42
N SER A 33 -10.44 0.17 12.56
CA SER A 33 -10.13 -0.70 13.68
C SER A 33 -8.60 -0.69 13.81
N ALA A 34 -8.10 -0.08 14.88
CA ALA A 34 -6.73 -0.30 15.31
C ALA A 34 -6.71 -1.78 15.70
N GLN A 35 -6.48 -2.65 14.71
CA GLN A 35 -6.05 -4.00 14.99
C GLN A 35 -4.75 -3.81 15.74
N ALA A 36 -4.76 -4.16 17.04
CA ALA A 36 -3.54 -4.19 17.80
C ALA A 36 -2.56 -5.06 17.00
N ASN A 37 -1.51 -4.43 16.48
CA ASN A 37 -0.52 -5.11 15.68
C ASN A 37 0.08 -6.17 16.61
N THR A 38 -0.23 -7.44 16.35
CA THR A 38 0.17 -8.54 17.24
C THR A 38 1.71 -8.61 17.32
N TYR A 39 2.37 -8.08 16.30
CA TYR A 39 3.80 -7.95 16.19
C TYR A 39 4.20 -6.46 16.14
N PRO A 40 5.02 -5.97 17.07
CA PRO A 40 5.28 -4.53 17.23
C PRO A 40 6.08 -3.89 16.09
N TYR A 41 6.73 -4.71 15.26
CA TYR A 41 7.58 -4.26 14.15
C TYR A 41 6.98 -4.52 12.77
N ASP A 42 5.80 -5.14 12.69
CA ASP A 42 5.09 -5.27 11.42
C ASP A 42 4.77 -3.88 10.87
N GLY A 43 5.10 -3.65 9.60
CA GLY A 43 4.89 -2.37 8.92
C GLY A 43 5.93 -1.30 9.26
N ALA A 44 6.89 -1.58 10.14
CA ALA A 44 7.96 -0.65 10.44
C ALA A 44 9.02 -0.62 9.33
N ASP A 45 9.61 0.55 9.09
CA ASP A 45 10.66 0.74 8.10
C ASP A 45 12.00 0.14 8.59
N PRO A 46 12.60 -0.82 7.86
CA PRO A 46 13.85 -1.46 8.28
C PRO A 46 15.05 -0.51 8.29
N ALA A 47 15.01 0.63 7.59
CA ALA A 47 16.12 1.59 7.57
C ALA A 47 16.15 2.52 8.78
N SER A 48 14.99 2.82 9.36
CA SER A 48 14.86 3.70 10.52
C SER A 48 14.59 2.95 11.83
N THR A 49 14.21 1.67 11.76
CA THR A 49 13.97 0.85 12.96
C THR A 49 15.27 0.28 13.50
N TYR A 50 15.63 0.67 14.72
CA TYR A 50 16.78 0.11 15.42
C TYR A 50 16.39 -1.13 16.22
N CYS A 51 16.80 -2.29 15.72
CA CYS A 51 16.48 -3.60 16.29
C CYS A 51 17.61 -4.22 17.13
N GLY A 52 18.81 -3.63 17.12
CA GLY A 52 20.03 -4.34 17.50
C GLY A 52 20.26 -5.57 16.61
N GLY A 53 20.93 -6.58 17.16
CA GLY A 53 21.15 -7.87 16.49
C GLY A 53 22.02 -7.78 15.23
N THR A 54 21.86 -8.75 14.33
CA THR A 54 22.59 -8.84 13.06
C THR A 54 21.60 -8.88 11.91
N THR A 55 21.85 -8.04 10.91
CA THR A 55 21.12 -8.09 9.63
C THR A 55 21.83 -9.02 8.66
N SER A 56 21.08 -9.94 8.05
CA SER A 56 21.58 -10.90 7.06
C SER A 56 20.70 -10.92 5.80
N THR A 57 21.17 -11.67 4.80
CA THR A 57 20.44 -12.01 3.58
C THR A 57 20.36 -13.53 3.52
N PRO A 58 19.35 -14.16 4.14
CA PRO A 58 19.20 -15.61 4.10
C PRO A 58 19.06 -16.17 2.69
N TYR A 59 18.28 -15.50 1.83
CA TYR A 59 18.03 -15.95 0.46
C TYR A 59 17.98 -14.82 -0.56
N SER A 60 18.17 -15.19 -1.82
CA SER A 60 18.06 -14.31 -2.97
C SER A 60 17.61 -15.09 -4.21
N SER A 61 16.94 -14.41 -5.13
CA SER A 61 16.52 -14.98 -6.40
C SER A 61 16.79 -14.00 -7.55
N THR A 62 17.22 -14.52 -8.69
CA THR A 62 17.56 -13.72 -9.87
C THR A 62 16.31 -13.36 -10.65
N LEU A 63 16.16 -12.08 -10.96
CA LEU A 63 15.15 -11.57 -11.88
C LEU A 63 15.72 -11.50 -13.28
N THR A 64 14.92 -11.89 -14.27
CA THR A 64 15.27 -11.82 -15.69
C THR A 64 14.22 -11.08 -16.50
N TRP A 65 14.67 -10.43 -17.56
CA TRP A 65 13.81 -9.76 -18.53
C TRP A 65 13.11 -10.77 -19.43
N GLY A 66 12.22 -10.26 -20.29
CA GLY A 66 11.45 -11.08 -21.23
C GLY A 66 12.30 -11.98 -22.13
N ASP A 67 13.50 -11.52 -22.48
CA ASP A 67 14.51 -12.17 -23.31
C ASP A 67 15.47 -13.09 -22.53
N GLY A 68 15.27 -13.24 -21.21
CA GLY A 68 16.10 -14.06 -20.34
C GLY A 68 17.38 -13.37 -19.84
N SER A 69 17.65 -12.13 -20.24
CA SER A 69 18.80 -11.38 -19.73
C SER A 69 18.61 -10.99 -18.25
N TYR A 70 19.73 -10.78 -17.54
CA TYR A 70 19.71 -10.43 -16.12
C TYR A 70 19.09 -9.05 -15.89
N ALA A 71 18.02 -8.99 -15.10
CA ALA A 71 17.30 -7.77 -14.78
C ALA A 71 17.63 -7.23 -13.39
N GLY A 72 17.96 -8.13 -12.45
CA GLY A 72 18.21 -7.75 -11.06
C GLY A 72 18.15 -8.94 -10.13
N THR A 73 18.09 -8.66 -8.84
CA THR A 73 17.98 -9.68 -7.79
C THR A 73 16.97 -9.21 -6.75
N VAL A 74 16.09 -10.12 -6.33
CA VAL A 74 15.28 -9.96 -5.12
C VAL A 74 15.95 -10.71 -3.97
N TYR A 75 15.96 -10.09 -2.79
CA TYR A 75 16.58 -10.59 -1.58
C TYR A 75 15.53 -10.69 -0.48
N LEU A 76 15.51 -11.82 0.22
CA LEU A 76 14.90 -11.89 1.55
C LEU A 76 15.97 -11.43 2.55
N ARG A 77 15.63 -10.43 3.36
CA ARG A 77 16.49 -9.88 4.39
C ARG A 77 15.92 -10.24 5.75
N TYR A 78 16.79 -10.41 6.74
CA TYR A 78 16.39 -10.75 8.11
C TYR A 78 17.20 -9.95 9.11
N ASN A 79 16.59 -9.57 10.25
CA ASN A 79 17.29 -9.03 11.41
C ASN A 79 16.98 -9.87 12.66
N SER A 80 18.02 -10.39 13.32
CA SER A 80 17.87 -11.27 14.48
C SER A 80 17.41 -10.58 15.77
N GLY A 81 17.56 -9.25 15.86
CA GLY A 81 17.17 -8.47 17.04
C GLY A 81 15.66 -8.27 17.15
N CYS A 82 15.04 -7.79 16.06
CA CYS A 82 13.58 -7.68 15.98
C CYS A 82 12.91 -8.99 15.54
N ARG A 83 13.68 -9.97 15.05
CA ARG A 83 13.18 -11.20 14.43
C ARG A 83 12.21 -10.89 13.29
N THR A 84 12.63 -9.99 12.40
CA THR A 84 11.83 -9.52 11.28
C THR A 84 12.50 -9.82 9.96
N VAL A 85 11.69 -10.03 8.93
CA VAL A 85 12.07 -10.13 7.53
C VAL A 85 11.54 -8.96 6.71
N TRP A 86 12.17 -8.69 5.58
CA TRP A 86 11.67 -7.79 4.55
C TRP A 86 12.25 -8.17 3.20
N ALA A 87 11.56 -7.82 2.11
CA ALA A 87 12.08 -8.01 0.77
C ALA A 87 12.87 -6.77 0.34
N LYS A 88 13.95 -6.98 -0.41
CA LYS A 88 14.69 -5.92 -1.09
C LYS A 88 14.90 -6.32 -2.54
N ILE A 89 14.58 -5.43 -3.47
CA ILE A 89 14.90 -5.61 -4.88
C ILE A 89 16.03 -4.67 -5.28
N VAL A 90 16.95 -5.17 -6.10
CA VAL A 90 18.00 -4.37 -6.74
C VAL A 90 18.03 -4.70 -8.22
N LEU A 91 17.72 -3.71 -9.06
CA LEU A 91 17.76 -3.78 -10.51
C LEU A 91 19.19 -3.56 -11.02
N ALA A 92 19.51 -4.18 -12.16
CA ALA A 92 20.80 -4.04 -12.84
C ALA A 92 20.99 -2.63 -13.44
N SER A 93 19.90 -1.94 -13.74
CA SER A 93 19.86 -0.59 -14.28
C SER A 93 18.74 0.22 -13.60
N PRO A 94 18.80 1.56 -13.64
CA PRO A 94 17.71 2.39 -13.16
C PRO A 94 16.38 2.00 -13.82
N GLN A 95 15.32 2.02 -13.02
CA GLN A 95 13.95 1.78 -13.47
C GLN A 95 13.56 2.81 -14.52
N ASP A 96 13.18 2.34 -15.70
CA ASP A 96 12.65 3.18 -16.78
C ASP A 96 11.26 3.74 -16.42
N ALA A 97 10.62 4.45 -17.36
CA ALA A 97 9.28 5.00 -17.15
C ALA A 97 8.28 3.90 -16.75
N CYS A 98 7.67 4.04 -15.57
CA CYS A 98 6.70 3.09 -15.03
C CYS A 98 5.55 3.83 -14.33
N GLY A 99 4.52 3.10 -13.89
CA GLY A 99 3.37 3.69 -13.20
C GLY A 99 2.34 4.31 -14.14
N ASN A 100 2.48 4.10 -15.46
CA ASN A 100 1.45 4.42 -16.43
C ASN A 100 0.61 3.16 -16.68
N ALA A 101 -0.40 2.94 -15.84
CA ALA A 101 -1.31 1.80 -15.94
C ALA A 101 -2.01 1.74 -17.32
N SER A 102 -2.29 2.89 -17.94
CA SER A 102 -2.89 2.96 -19.29
C SER A 102 -1.97 2.45 -20.40
N ALA A 103 -0.67 2.34 -20.14
CA ALA A 103 0.32 1.79 -21.06
C ALA A 103 0.78 0.38 -20.69
N GLY A 104 0.21 -0.24 -19.65
CA GLY A 104 0.58 -1.60 -19.20
C GLY A 104 2.02 -1.71 -18.72
N MET A 105 2.53 -0.67 -18.04
CA MET A 105 3.88 -0.68 -17.46
C MET A 105 3.81 -0.36 -15.96
N ALA A 106 3.68 -1.40 -15.13
CA ALA A 106 3.85 -1.30 -13.70
C ALA A 106 5.34 -1.11 -13.32
N CYS A 107 5.58 -0.52 -12.16
CA CYS A 107 6.95 -0.41 -11.65
C CYS A 107 7.43 -1.78 -11.16
N ALA A 108 8.75 -2.01 -11.22
CA ALA A 108 9.34 -3.19 -10.60
C ALA A 108 8.96 -3.22 -9.12
N GLU A 109 8.59 -4.39 -8.62
CA GLU A 109 8.02 -4.57 -7.29
C GLU A 109 8.77 -5.66 -6.54
N ALA A 110 8.89 -5.49 -5.23
CA ALA A 110 9.21 -6.57 -4.32
C ALA A 110 8.11 -6.72 -3.29
N VAL A 111 7.79 -7.96 -2.96
CA VAL A 111 6.84 -8.33 -1.92
C VAL A 111 7.52 -9.28 -0.95
N VAL A 112 7.31 -9.08 0.35
CA VAL A 112 7.61 -10.08 1.37
C VAL A 112 6.29 -10.72 1.80
N HIS A 113 6.27 -12.05 1.85
CA HIS A 113 5.12 -12.85 2.24
C HIS A 113 5.47 -13.60 3.52
N ARG A 114 4.59 -13.54 4.52
CA ARG A 114 4.63 -14.39 5.69
C ARG A 114 3.63 -15.53 5.51
N ASN A 115 4.15 -16.75 5.44
CA ASN A 115 3.37 -17.92 5.00
C ASN A 115 2.29 -18.33 6.00
N ASP A 116 2.52 -18.08 7.30
CA ASP A 116 1.67 -18.55 8.39
C ASP A 116 0.30 -17.85 8.46
N ASP A 117 0.26 -16.56 8.14
CA ASP A 117 -0.96 -15.74 8.22
C ASP A 117 -1.28 -14.98 6.92
N GLY A 118 -0.46 -15.12 5.89
CA GLY A 118 -0.64 -14.45 4.60
C GLY A 118 -0.40 -12.94 4.67
N ALA A 119 0.29 -12.45 5.70
CA ALA A 119 0.65 -11.04 5.77
C ALA A 119 1.66 -10.69 4.66
N GLU A 120 1.45 -9.55 4.01
CA GLU A 120 2.26 -9.10 2.88
C GLU A 120 2.63 -7.62 3.04
N MET A 121 3.84 -7.29 2.60
CA MET A 121 4.30 -5.90 2.45
C MET A 121 4.96 -5.76 1.08
N SER A 122 4.64 -4.70 0.35
CA SER A 122 5.24 -4.43 -0.96
C SER A 122 6.03 -3.13 -1.01
N CYS A 123 6.94 -3.05 -1.99
CA CYS A 123 7.58 -1.81 -2.39
C CYS A 123 7.70 -1.76 -3.91
N TYR A 124 7.62 -0.54 -4.45
CA TYR A 124 7.85 -0.29 -5.87
C TYR A 124 9.15 0.47 -6.05
N VAL A 125 9.96 0.06 -7.01
CA VAL A 125 11.16 0.80 -7.40
C VAL A 125 10.71 2.07 -8.13
N PRO A 126 10.98 3.28 -7.59
CA PRO A 126 10.60 4.51 -8.26
C PRO A 126 11.34 4.68 -9.58
N GLN A 127 10.74 5.40 -10.53
CA GLN A 127 11.41 5.76 -11.78
C GLN A 127 12.77 6.43 -11.49
N GLY A 128 13.81 5.97 -12.19
CA GLY A 128 15.18 6.45 -12.04
C GLY A 128 15.95 5.87 -10.84
N ALA A 129 15.29 5.09 -9.97
CA ALA A 129 15.95 4.37 -8.88
C ALA A 129 16.30 2.94 -9.32
N THR A 130 17.23 2.30 -8.59
CA THR A 130 17.63 0.91 -8.84
C THR A 130 17.14 -0.04 -7.76
N SER A 131 16.52 0.43 -6.68
CA SER A 131 16.14 -0.44 -5.57
C SER A 131 15.01 0.14 -4.73
N CYS A 132 14.30 -0.76 -4.06
CA CYS A 132 13.42 -0.48 -2.93
C CYS A 132 13.51 -1.63 -1.93
N TYR A 133 12.95 -1.43 -0.74
CA TYR A 133 12.73 -2.48 0.23
C TYR A 133 11.34 -2.32 0.85
N THR A 134 10.74 -3.43 1.24
CA THR A 134 9.42 -3.45 1.89
C THR A 134 9.54 -2.98 3.34
N ALA A 135 8.39 -2.67 3.94
CA ALA A 135 8.31 -2.65 5.38
C ALA A 135 8.58 -4.06 5.97
N MET A 136 8.89 -4.11 7.25
CA MET A 136 9.19 -5.35 7.96
C MET A 136 7.94 -6.17 8.28
N LEU A 137 8.11 -7.48 8.31
CA LEU A 137 7.20 -8.45 8.93
C LEU A 137 7.95 -9.26 9.98
N ASN A 138 7.34 -9.49 11.13
CA ASN A 138 7.84 -10.39 12.15
C ASN A 138 7.84 -11.82 11.62
N ASP A 139 8.94 -12.52 11.85
CA ASP A 139 9.20 -13.88 11.38
C ASP A 139 9.51 -14.82 12.56
N ALA A 140 9.14 -14.39 13.77
CA ALA A 140 9.43 -15.13 14.98
C ALA A 140 8.63 -16.45 15.04
N ASN A 141 9.32 -17.56 14.75
CA ASN A 141 8.72 -18.91 14.69
C ASN A 141 7.70 -19.05 13.54
N MET A 142 7.93 -18.31 12.47
CA MET A 142 7.13 -18.31 11.25
C MET A 142 8.06 -18.59 10.07
N SER A 143 7.48 -18.77 8.90
CA SER A 143 8.23 -18.83 7.66
C SER A 143 7.81 -17.73 6.71
N SER A 144 8.78 -17.23 5.94
CA SER A 144 8.57 -16.14 4.99
C SER A 144 9.44 -16.28 3.74
N HIS A 145 8.98 -15.69 2.64
CA HIS A 145 9.77 -15.56 1.41
C HIS A 145 9.62 -14.17 0.78
N ALA A 146 10.52 -13.86 -0.14
CA ALA A 146 10.46 -12.65 -0.95
C ALA A 146 10.16 -13.00 -2.40
N GLU A 147 9.30 -12.20 -3.02
CA GLU A 147 8.99 -12.25 -4.44
C GLU A 147 9.41 -10.93 -5.10
N GLY A 148 9.98 -11.02 -6.30
CA GLY A 148 10.27 -9.89 -7.16
C GLY A 148 9.43 -9.97 -8.43
N PHE A 149 8.90 -8.83 -8.86
CA PHE A 149 8.02 -8.68 -10.01
C PHE A 149 8.56 -7.66 -10.99
N LEU A 150 8.54 -8.00 -12.27
CA LEU A 150 8.84 -7.10 -13.38
C LEU A 150 7.68 -7.13 -14.37
N ASP A 151 7.09 -5.96 -14.61
CA ASP A 151 6.15 -5.75 -15.71
C ASP A 151 6.88 -5.13 -16.89
N THR A 152 6.75 -5.76 -18.05
CA THR A 152 7.39 -5.30 -19.28
C THR A 152 6.39 -5.35 -20.42
N ALA A 153 6.68 -4.63 -21.50
CA ALA A 153 5.89 -4.73 -22.74
C ALA A 153 5.79 -6.16 -23.30
N TYR A 154 6.67 -7.08 -22.87
CA TYR A 154 6.70 -8.50 -23.28
C TYR A 154 6.04 -9.43 -22.25
N GLY A 155 5.29 -8.86 -21.30
CA GLY A 155 4.60 -9.54 -20.22
C GLY A 155 5.37 -9.54 -18.90
N THR A 156 4.79 -10.23 -17.94
CA THR A 156 5.25 -10.23 -16.55
C THR A 156 6.31 -11.29 -16.28
N ARG A 157 7.25 -10.99 -15.39
CA ARG A 157 8.26 -11.92 -14.87
C ARG A 157 8.27 -11.88 -13.35
N TYR A 158 8.49 -13.06 -12.76
CA TYR A 158 8.51 -13.28 -11.32
C TYR A 158 9.76 -14.03 -10.92
N ALA A 159 10.28 -13.74 -9.74
CA ALA A 159 11.28 -14.57 -9.08
C ALA A 159 10.97 -14.66 -7.59
N GLN A 160 10.98 -15.87 -7.04
CA GLN A 160 10.73 -16.12 -5.62
C GLN A 160 12.00 -16.65 -4.95
N THR A 161 12.24 -16.25 -3.70
CA THR A 161 13.25 -16.89 -2.85
C THR A 161 12.71 -18.19 -2.26
N SER A 162 13.60 -19.02 -1.71
CA SER A 162 13.18 -20.07 -0.78
C SER A 162 12.49 -19.47 0.46
N ASP A 163 11.70 -20.29 1.13
CA ASP A 163 11.17 -20.00 2.46
C ASP A 163 12.29 -20.05 3.51
N TYR A 164 12.30 -19.07 4.42
CA TYR A 164 13.18 -18.98 5.60
C TYR A 164 12.50 -19.45 6.87
#